data_AF-A0A845X4R4-F1
#
_entry.id   AF-A0A845X4R4-F1
#
_cell.length_a   1.000
_cell.length_b   1.000
_cell.length_c   1.000
_cell.angle_alpha   90.00
_cell.angle_beta   90.00
_cell.angle_gamma   90.00
#
_symmetry.space_group_name_H-M   'P 1'
#
loop_
_entity.id
_entity.type
_entity.pdbx_description
1 polymer ?
#
loop_
_entity_poly.entity_id
_entity_poly.type
_entity_poly.pdbx_seq_one_letter_code
_entity_poly.pdbx_strand_id
1 'polypeptide(L)'
;MTGVYRLEIKESVEELKGLLRRQKTGAEKERIQWLYLLKSEQAQTMEQVAQMLGRHRVTVQKWAKKYREGGLEGLLKQKPRTGRPSQLPNWAEKALAKRLQEEDGFNTYHEIG
;
A
#
# COMPACT_ATOMS: atom_id res chain seq x y z
N MET A 1 19.96 -2.88 -17.56
CA MET A 1 20.64 -4.10 -17.07
C MET A 1 19.64 -4.95 -16.31
N THR A 2 19.19 -6.04 -16.94
CA THR A 2 18.19 -6.99 -16.43
C THR A 2 18.87 -8.00 -15.49
N GLY A 3 19.08 -7.58 -14.24
CA GLY A 3 19.43 -8.52 -13.19
C GLY A 3 18.24 -9.44 -12.92
N VAL A 4 18.38 -10.73 -13.22
CA VAL A 4 17.41 -11.76 -12.84
C VAL A 4 17.12 -11.62 -11.35
N TYR A 5 15.86 -11.39 -10.99
CA TYR A 5 15.51 -11.17 -9.60
C TYR A 5 15.29 -12.51 -8.93
N ARG A 6 16.24 -12.95 -8.10
CA ARG A 6 16.11 -14.17 -7.32
C ARG A 6 15.41 -13.85 -6.00
N LEU A 7 14.14 -14.22 -5.91
CA LEU A 7 13.37 -14.22 -4.66
C LEU A 7 13.21 -15.65 -4.18
N GLU A 8 13.64 -15.94 -2.94
CA GLU A 8 13.36 -17.23 -2.32
C GLU A 8 11.92 -17.25 -1.82
N ILE A 9 11.02 -17.73 -2.67
CA ILE A 9 9.60 -17.88 -2.35
C ILE A 9 9.43 -19.25 -1.69
N LYS A 10 8.98 -19.25 -0.44
CA LYS A 10 8.81 -20.45 0.39
C LYS A 10 7.60 -21.28 -0.04
N GLU A 11 6.54 -20.62 -0.48
CA GLU A 11 5.28 -21.25 -0.86
C GLU A 11 5.38 -21.94 -2.22
N SER A 12 4.63 -23.03 -2.39
CA SER A 12 4.52 -23.73 -3.68
C SER A 12 3.58 -23.02 -4.64
N VAL A 13 3.65 -23.40 -5.92
CA VAL A 13 2.76 -22.86 -6.97
C VAL A 13 1.30 -23.22 -6.66
N GLU A 14 1.07 -24.42 -6.14
CA GLU A 14 -0.24 -24.95 -5.75
C GLU A 14 -0.83 -24.18 -4.57
N GLU A 15 -0.02 -23.86 -3.56
CA GLU A 15 -0.43 -23.04 -2.42
C GLU A 15 -0.84 -21.63 -2.86
N LEU A 16 -0.03 -20.98 -3.71
CA LEU A 16 -0.33 -19.66 -4.25
C LEU A 16 -1.61 -19.67 -5.09
N LYS A 17 -1.85 -20.73 -5.88
CA LYS A 17 -3.08 -20.92 -6.64
C LYS A 17 -4.31 -21.10 -5.74
N GLY A 18 -4.17 -21.83 -4.63
CA GLY A 18 -5.19 -21.96 -3.61
C GLY A 18 -5.52 -20.62 -2.94
N LEU A 19 -4.50 -19.83 -2.62
CA LEU A 19 -4.65 -18.50 -2.03
C LEU A 19 -5.33 -17.52 -2.99
N LEU A 20 -4.98 -17.54 -4.28
CA LEU A 20 -5.64 -16.72 -5.31
C LEU A 20 -7.15 -16.96 -5.38
N ARG A 21 -7.59 -18.21 -5.21
CA ARG A 21 -9.02 -18.58 -5.18
C ARG A 21 -9.72 -18.09 -3.92
N ARG A 22 -9.01 -18.04 -2.78
CA ARG A 22 -9.57 -17.65 -1.48
C ARG A 22 -9.68 -16.15 -1.28
N GLN A 23 -8.80 -15.36 -1.92
CA GLN A 23 -8.80 -13.91 -1.69
C GLN A 23 -10.01 -13.20 -2.29
N LYS A 24 -10.53 -12.24 -1.52
CA LYS A 24 -11.71 -11.46 -1.88
C LYS A 24 -11.35 -10.10 -2.49
N THR A 25 -10.23 -9.49 -2.11
CA THR A 25 -9.86 -8.16 -2.61
C THR A 25 -8.93 -8.23 -3.82
N GLY A 26 -9.14 -7.33 -4.80
CA GLY A 26 -8.29 -7.24 -6.00
C GLY A 26 -6.82 -6.95 -5.66
N ALA A 27 -6.57 -6.09 -4.67
CA ALA A 27 -5.21 -5.73 -4.26
C ALA A 27 -4.43 -6.90 -3.62
N GLU A 28 -5.10 -7.80 -2.90
CA GLU A 28 -4.46 -9.01 -2.36
C GLU A 28 -4.22 -10.04 -3.46
N LYS A 29 -5.17 -10.19 -4.39
CA LYS A 29 -5.01 -11.07 -5.56
C LYS A 29 -3.79 -10.68 -6.39
N GLU A 30 -3.61 -9.39 -6.69
CA GLU A 30 -2.44 -8.90 -7.43
C GLU A 30 -1.12 -9.25 -6.75
N ARG A 31 -1.05 -9.13 -5.41
CA ARG A 31 0.16 -9.45 -4.64
C ARG A 31 0.51 -10.94 -4.70
N ILE A 32 -0.50 -11.81 -4.59
CA ILE A 32 -0.28 -13.26 -4.69
C ILE A 32 0.03 -13.64 -6.13
N GLN A 33 -0.60 -13.00 -7.10
CA GLN A 33 -0.36 -13.23 -8.53
C GLN A 33 1.08 -12.87 -8.91
N TRP A 34 1.63 -11.77 -8.37
CA TRP A 34 3.05 -11.43 -8.49
C TRP A 34 3.96 -12.57 -7.99
N LEU A 35 3.71 -13.12 -6.80
CA LEU A 35 4.46 -14.27 -6.26
C LEU A 35 4.33 -15.50 -7.16
N TYR A 36 3.12 -15.78 -7.63
CA TYR A 36 2.84 -16.89 -8.52
C TYR A 36 3.63 -16.78 -9.83
N LEU A 37 3.66 -15.60 -10.46
CA LEU A 37 4.39 -15.36 -11.71
C LEU A 37 5.90 -15.52 -11.55
N LEU A 38 6.46 -15.12 -10.41
CA LEU A 38 7.87 -15.33 -10.10
C LEU A 38 8.18 -16.80 -9.79
N LYS A 39 7.35 -17.47 -9.00
CA LYS A 39 7.57 -18.87 -8.59
C LYS A 39 7.37 -19.85 -9.74
N SER A 40 6.44 -19.57 -10.65
CA SER A 40 6.19 -20.36 -11.86
C SER A 40 7.17 -20.05 -13.01
N GLU A 41 8.18 -19.20 -12.76
CA GLU A 41 9.17 -18.76 -13.75
C GLU A 41 8.58 -18.13 -15.03
N GLN A 42 7.29 -17.78 -15.00
CA GLN A 42 6.60 -17.10 -16.11
C GLN A 42 7.14 -15.69 -16.35
N ALA A 43 7.77 -15.10 -15.33
CA ALA A 43 8.50 -13.86 -15.46
C ALA A 43 9.84 -13.96 -14.71
N GLN A 44 10.91 -13.62 -15.41
CA GLN A 44 12.28 -13.71 -14.89
C GLN A 44 12.74 -12.41 -14.21
N THR A 45 12.02 -11.32 -14.45
CA THR A 45 12.37 -9.98 -13.96
C THR A 45 11.19 -9.28 -13.30
N MET A 46 11.50 -8.38 -12.36
CA MET A 46 10.51 -7.53 -11.71
C MET A 46 9.74 -6.63 -12.69
N GLU A 47 10.40 -6.25 -13.78
CA GLU A 47 9.83 -5.38 -14.79
C GLU A 47 8.80 -6.11 -15.66
N GLN A 48 9.09 -7.37 -16.04
CA GLN A 48 8.13 -8.22 -16.73
C GLN A 48 6.89 -8.48 -15.89
N VAL A 49 7.05 -8.82 -14.59
CA VAL A 49 5.87 -9.02 -13.73
C VAL A 49 5.07 -7.73 -13.57
N ALA A 50 5.75 -6.59 -13.44
CA ALA A 50 5.10 -5.29 -13.34
C ALA A 50 4.25 -4.99 -14.58
N GLN A 51 4.80 -5.24 -15.78
CA GLN A 51 4.06 -5.09 -17.04
C GLN A 51 2.86 -6.02 -17.12
N MET A 52 3.02 -7.30 -16.77
CA MET A 52 1.92 -8.29 -16.77
C MET A 52 0.79 -7.91 -15.82
N LEU A 53 1.10 -7.28 -14.68
CA LEU A 53 0.12 -6.82 -13.70
C LEU A 53 -0.42 -5.40 -13.97
N GLY A 54 0.08 -4.70 -15.00
CA GLY A 54 -0.28 -3.30 -15.25
C GLY A 54 0.13 -2.37 -14.10
N ARG A 55 1.21 -2.69 -13.38
CA ARG A 55 1.72 -1.92 -12.25
C ARG A 55 3.09 -1.33 -12.55
N HIS A 56 3.45 -0.27 -11.84
CA HIS A 56 4.79 0.29 -11.92
C HIS A 56 5.82 -0.63 -11.22
N ARG A 57 7.02 -0.77 -11.79
CA ARG A 57 8.12 -1.60 -11.25
C ARG A 57 8.41 -1.33 -9.77
N VAL A 58 8.36 -0.07 -9.35
CA VAL A 58 8.61 0.35 -7.95
C VAL A 58 7.59 -0.27 -6.98
N THR A 59 6.33 -0.46 -7.40
CA THR A 59 5.31 -1.10 -6.57
C THR A 59 5.65 -2.56 -6.32
N VAL A 60 6.09 -3.25 -7.37
CA VAL A 60 6.51 -4.66 -7.30
C VAL A 60 7.77 -4.82 -6.45
N GLN A 61 8.74 -3.90 -6.57
CA GLN A 61 9.91 -3.87 -5.69
C GLN A 61 9.55 -3.67 -4.22
N LYS A 62 8.57 -2.81 -3.91
CA LYS A 62 8.05 -2.63 -2.54
C LYS A 62 7.42 -3.92 -2.01
N TRP A 63 6.69 -4.66 -2.85
CA TRP A 63 6.14 -5.97 -2.47
C TRP A 63 7.24 -6.99 -2.19
N ALA A 64 8.27 -7.03 -3.03
CA ALA A 64 9.43 -7.90 -2.82
C ALA A 64 10.14 -7.63 -1.49
N LYS A 65 10.32 -6.34 -1.14
CA LYS A 65 10.88 -5.95 0.16
C LYS A 65 9.99 -6.43 1.32
N LYS A 66 8.69 -6.18 1.26
CA LYS A 66 7.74 -6.61 2.31
C LYS A 66 7.70 -8.12 2.50
N TYR A 67 7.72 -8.86 1.39
CA TYR A 67 7.76 -10.31 1.43
C TYR A 67 9.07 -10.83 2.04
N ARG A 68 10.21 -10.18 1.77
CA ARG A 68 11.48 -10.54 2.41
C ARG A 68 11.47 -10.28 3.92
N GLU A 69 10.83 -9.21 4.36
CA GLU A 69 10.77 -8.81 5.78
C GLU A 69 9.75 -9.61 6.60
N GLY A 70 8.62 -10.01 6.01
CA GLY A 70 7.51 -10.62 6.75
C GLY A 70 6.81 -11.77 6.05
N GLY A 71 7.38 -12.31 4.97
CA GLY A 71 6.79 -13.40 4.18
C GLY A 71 5.45 -13.03 3.55
N LEU A 72 4.65 -14.07 3.30
CA LEU A 72 3.31 -13.92 2.75
C LEU A 72 2.39 -13.08 3.66
N GLU A 73 2.47 -13.27 4.98
CA GLU A 73 1.70 -12.49 5.93
C GLU A 73 2.05 -11.00 5.86
N GLY A 74 3.34 -10.65 5.86
CA GLY A 74 3.81 -9.27 5.75
C GLY A 74 3.46 -8.61 4.41
N LEU A 75 3.38 -9.40 3.34
CA LEU A 75 2.92 -8.93 2.03
C LEU A 75 1.43 -8.61 2.03
N LEU A 76 0.62 -9.50 2.63
CA LEU A 76 -0.84 -9.36 2.69
C LEU A 76 -1.30 -8.38 3.77
N LYS A 77 -0.48 -8.15 4.80
CA LYS A 77 -0.77 -7.21 5.89
C LYS A 77 -0.95 -5.80 5.34
N GLN A 78 -2.21 -5.38 5.25
CA GLN A 78 -2.58 -3.99 5.06
C GLN A 78 -2.16 -3.23 6.32
N LYS A 79 -1.15 -2.37 6.22
CA LYS A 79 -0.93 -1.39 7.29
C LYS A 79 -2.21 -0.54 7.34
N PRO A 80 -2.89 -0.42 8.48
CA PRO A 80 -4.02 0.48 8.59
C PRO A 80 -3.55 1.85 8.10
N ARG A 81 -4.37 2.52 7.29
CA ARG A 81 -4.11 3.89 6.86
C ARG A 81 -4.26 4.77 8.09
N THR A 82 -3.26 4.79 8.98
CA THR A 82 -3.07 5.91 9.87
C THR A 82 -2.81 7.07 8.94
N GLY A 83 -3.80 7.96 8.81
CA GLY A 83 -3.62 9.23 8.13
C GLY A 83 -2.41 9.98 8.70
N ARG A 84 -2.03 11.10 8.09
CA ARG A 84 -1.04 12.00 8.69
C ARG A 84 -1.52 12.30 10.12
N PRO A 85 -0.74 12.00 11.18
CA PRO A 85 -1.12 12.44 12.51
C PRO A 85 -1.33 13.95 12.42
N SER A 86 -2.47 14.41 12.93
CA SER A 86 -2.83 15.83 12.90
C SER A 86 -1.63 16.62 13.43
N GLN A 87 -1.15 17.59 12.64
CA GLN A 87 -0.09 18.49 13.10
C GLN A 87 -0.64 19.59 14.01
N LEU A 88 -1.92 19.52 14.38
CA LEU A 88 -2.51 20.45 15.32
C LEU A 88 -2.05 20.07 16.74
N PRO A 89 -1.25 20.92 17.41
CA PRO A 89 -0.94 20.71 18.81
C PRO A 89 -2.20 20.88 19.66
N ASN A 90 -2.34 20.10 20.74
CA ASN A 90 -3.52 20.08 21.61
C ASN A 90 -3.99 21.46 22.12
N TRP A 91 -3.10 22.45 22.19
CA TRP A 91 -3.46 23.82 22.58
C TRP A 91 -4.28 24.54 21.49
N ALA A 92 -4.03 24.25 20.21
CA ALA A 92 -4.73 24.84 19.08
C ALA A 92 -6.15 24.27 18.94
N GLU A 93 -6.36 22.99 19.25
CA GLU A 93 -7.70 22.39 19.29
C GLU A 93 -8.57 23.03 20.38
N LYS A 94 -8.01 23.27 21.57
CA LYS A 94 -8.74 23.96 22.66
C LYS A 94 -9.02 25.42 22.35
N ALA A 95 -8.07 26.12 21.71
CA ALA A 95 -8.27 27.51 21.29
C ALA A 95 -9.36 27.62 20.21
N LEU A 96 -9.39 26.68 19.25
CA LEU A 96 -10.40 26.62 18.21
C LEU A 96 -11.80 26.30 18.78
N ALA A 97 -11.89 25.32 19.69
CA ALA A 97 -13.15 24.95 20.34
C ALA A 97 -13.74 26.10 21.17
N LYS A 98 -12.88 26.86 21.87
CA LYS A 98 -13.31 28.04 22.64
C LYS A 98 -13.84 29.14 21.73
N ARG A 99 -13.13 29.43 20.63
CA ARG A 99 -13.53 30.47 19.67
C ARG A 99 -14.78 30.10 18.86
N LEU A 100 -15.08 28.81 18.71
CA LEU A 100 -16.31 28.34 18.06
C LEU A 100 -17.55 28.46 18.96
N GLN A 101 -17.38 28.59 20.28
CA GLN A 101 -18.47 28.79 21.26
C GLN A 101 -18.74 30.27 21.57
N GLU A 102 -17.88 31.17 21.11
CA GLU A 102 -18.10 32.61 21.21
C GLU A 102 -19.02 33.04 20.05
N GLU A 103 -20.21 33.57 20.36
CA GLU A 103 -21.22 34.03 19.38
C GLU A 103 -20.84 35.31 18.62
N ASP A 104 -19.58 35.76 18.70
CA ASP A 104 -19.07 36.81 17.81
C ASP A 104 -18.42 36.13 16.59
N GLY A 105 -19.28 35.89 15.60
CA GLY A 105 -18.98 35.25 14.34
C GLY A 105 -17.79 35.84 13.59
N PHE A 106 -17.31 35.06 12.63
CA PHE A 106 -16.27 35.40 11.65
C PHE A 106 -16.69 36.59 10.74
N ASN A 107 -16.84 37.78 11.32
CA ASN A 107 -17.36 38.99 10.69
C ASN A 107 -16.28 39.85 10.06
N THR A 108 -15.42 39.27 9.24
CA THR A 108 -14.62 40.05 8.28
C THR A 108 -14.38 39.23 7.01
N TYR A 109 -15.43 39.10 6.20
CA TYR A 109 -15.32 38.92 4.75
C TYR A 109 -15.90 40.17 4.08
N HIS A 110 -15.14 41.26 4.14
CA HIS A 110 -15.32 42.36 3.22
C HIS A 110 -13.95 42.93 2.92
N GLU A 111 -13.45 42.63 1.72
CA GLU A 111 -12.58 43.46 0.88
C GLU A 111 -11.93 42.57 -0.19
N ILE A 112 -12.71 42.30 -1.25
CA ILE A 112 -12.13 42.22 -2.60
C ILE A 112 -13.12 42.97 -3.49
N GLY A 113 -12.86 44.27 -3.65
CA GLY A 113 -13.38 45.10 -4.74
C GLY A 113 -12.27 45.34 -5.75
#